data_AF-A0A7C7UFC8-F1
#
_entry.id   AF-A0A7C7UFC8-F1
#
_cell.length_a   1.000
_cell.length_b   1.000
_cell.length_c   1.000
_cell.angle_alpha   90.00
_cell.angle_beta   90.00
_cell.angle_gamma   90.00
#
_symmetry.space_group_name_H-M   'P 1'
#
loop_
_entity.id
_entity.type
_entity.pdbx_description
1 polymer ?
#
loop_
_entity_poly.entity_id
_entity_poly.type
_entity_poly.pdbx_seq_one_letter_code
_entity_poly.pdbx_strand_id
1 'polypeptide(L)'
;MEMKQKEVLDKLRMAKSAHLGWVNRARSLLEGKPVDEDKVPVEHTRCQFAGWYYGEGQQLASLDSFQSIEEPHRQLHAVYGEIYQRITAAGKGSWLDRMTGKQERLRQQHEDQARILFQRLQHLSSIVIGKLDMLEKDVRRLTSEAPVELKQTHVERRGSIGLEINGEPVE
;
A
#
# COMPACT_ATOMS: atom_id res chain seq x y z
N MET A 1 5.04 18.99 -8.86
CA MET A 1 5.69 17.96 -9.70
C MET A 1 4.65 16.88 -9.93
N GLU A 2 4.24 16.69 -11.18
CA GLU A 2 3.30 15.65 -11.58
C GLU A 2 4.02 14.29 -11.52
N MET A 3 3.52 13.33 -10.74
CA MET A 3 4.07 11.97 -10.73
C MET A 3 3.79 11.29 -12.06
N LYS A 4 4.80 10.67 -12.67
CA LYS A 4 4.59 9.93 -13.91
C LYS A 4 3.88 8.61 -13.60
N GLN A 5 2.89 8.24 -14.40
CA GLN A 5 2.16 6.97 -14.27
C GLN A 5 3.10 5.77 -14.10
N LYS A 6 4.18 5.71 -14.87
CA LYS A 6 5.19 4.64 -14.78
C LYS A 6 5.80 4.54 -13.38
N GLU A 7 6.12 5.66 -12.75
CA GLU A 7 6.72 5.70 -11.42
C GLU A 7 5.76 5.15 -10.38
N VAL A 8 4.48 5.53 -10.44
CA VAL A 8 3.43 4.97 -9.57
C VAL A 8 3.34 3.46 -9.74
N LEU A 9 3.25 2.97 -10.97
CA LEU A 9 3.16 1.53 -11.26
C LEU A 9 4.38 0.76 -10.74
N ASP A 10 5.58 1.32 -10.85
CA ASP A 10 6.79 0.71 -10.32
C ASP A 10 6.78 0.66 -8.78
N LYS A 11 6.29 1.70 -8.09
CA LYS A 11 6.09 1.66 -6.63
C LYS A 11 5.10 0.57 -6.21
N LEU A 12 3.99 0.42 -6.92
CA LEU A 12 3.01 -0.63 -6.63
C LEU A 12 3.59 -2.04 -6.83
N ARG A 13 4.38 -2.26 -7.89
CA ARG A 13 5.08 -3.53 -8.12
C ARG A 13 6.10 -3.84 -7.04
N MET A 14 6.88 -2.85 -6.62
CA MET A 14 7.83 -3.00 -5.51
C MET A 14 7.11 -3.39 -4.20
N ALA A 15 5.98 -2.74 -3.91
CA ALA A 15 5.17 -3.06 -2.73
C ALA A 15 4.66 -4.51 -2.76
N LYS A 16 4.09 -4.97 -3.88
CA LYS A 16 3.64 -6.36 -4.05
C LYS A 16 4.77 -7.36 -3.80
N SER A 17 5.94 -7.12 -4.40
CA SER A 17 7.13 -7.97 -4.21
C SER A 17 7.62 -7.98 -2.76
N ALA A 18 7.62 -6.82 -2.09
CA ALA A 18 8.01 -6.71 -0.68
C ALA A 18 7.09 -7.53 0.24
N HIS A 19 5.77 -7.47 0.02
CA HIS A 19 4.79 -8.25 0.79
C HIS A 19 4.99 -9.76 0.64
N LEU A 20 5.18 -10.26 -0.59
CA LEU A 20 5.49 -11.67 -0.82
C LEU A 20 6.78 -12.10 -0.11
N GLY A 21 7.78 -11.22 -0.10
CA GLY A 21 9.00 -11.40 0.66
C GLY A 21 8.73 -11.55 2.16
N TRP A 22 7.86 -10.74 2.76
CA TRP A 22 7.53 -10.85 4.20
C TRP A 22 6.81 -12.16 4.55
N VAL A 23 5.88 -12.61 3.71
CA VAL A 23 5.22 -13.92 3.91
C VAL A 23 6.24 -15.06 3.89
N ASN A 24 7.19 -15.05 2.94
CA ASN A 24 8.24 -16.06 2.88
C ASN A 24 9.19 -16.00 4.10
N ARG A 25 9.45 -14.81 4.64
CA ARG A 25 10.21 -14.66 5.89
C ARG A 25 9.45 -15.21 7.09
N ALA A 26 8.16 -14.93 7.22
CA ALA A 26 7.33 -15.51 8.29
C ALA A 26 7.32 -17.04 8.24
N ARG A 27 7.24 -17.62 7.04
CA ARG A 27 7.37 -19.07 6.85
C ARG A 27 8.73 -19.57 7.33
N SER A 28 9.81 -18.88 6.98
CA SER A 28 11.17 -19.27 7.39
C SER A 28 11.34 -19.22 8.92
N LEU A 29 10.76 -18.20 9.58
CA LEU A 29 10.73 -18.10 11.04
C LEU A 29 10.00 -19.31 11.66
N LEU A 30 8.85 -19.71 11.12
CA LEU A 30 8.10 -20.88 11.59
C LEU A 30 8.87 -22.20 11.41
N GLU A 31 9.70 -22.29 10.39
CA GLU A 31 10.55 -23.45 10.12
C GLU A 31 11.82 -23.48 11.00
N GLY A 32 11.99 -22.50 11.90
CA GLY A 32 13.16 -22.40 12.78
C GLY A 32 14.46 -22.02 12.05
N LYS A 33 14.35 -21.49 10.82
CA LYS A 33 15.53 -21.03 10.07
C LYS A 33 16.04 -19.73 10.68
N PRO A 34 17.37 -19.54 10.78
CA PRO A 34 17.93 -18.27 11.23
C PRO A 34 17.49 -17.17 10.27
N VAL A 35 17.06 -16.06 10.85
CA VAL A 35 16.61 -14.87 10.13
C VAL A 35 17.48 -13.72 10.60
N ASP A 36 18.21 -13.11 9.67
CA ASP A 36 19.11 -11.98 9.94
C ASP A 36 18.38 -10.86 10.70
N GLU A 37 19.10 -10.13 11.56
CA GLU A 37 18.54 -9.05 12.39
C GLU A 37 17.88 -7.93 11.56
N ASP A 38 18.34 -7.74 10.32
CA ASP A 38 17.79 -6.79 9.35
C ASP A 38 16.35 -7.15 8.90
N LYS A 39 15.87 -8.34 9.27
CA LYS A 39 14.58 -8.90 8.86
C LYS A 39 13.53 -8.83 9.98
N VAL A 40 13.77 -8.02 11.01
CA VAL A 40 12.81 -7.68 12.07
C VAL A 40 11.55 -7.03 11.48
N PRO A 41 10.35 -7.32 12.03
CA PRO A 41 9.13 -6.60 11.70
C PRO A 41 9.31 -5.08 11.81
N VAL A 42 9.18 -4.37 10.70
CA VAL A 42 9.09 -2.91 10.71
C VAL A 42 7.65 -2.49 10.96
N GLU A 43 7.44 -1.37 11.63
CA GLU A 43 6.12 -0.75 11.71
C GLU A 43 5.59 -0.44 10.30
N HIS A 44 4.28 -0.59 10.08
CA HIS A 44 3.67 -0.33 8.76
C HIS A 44 4.02 1.06 8.21
N THR A 45 4.18 2.07 9.07
CA THR A 45 4.57 3.44 8.70
C THR A 45 6.05 3.63 8.39
N ARG A 46 6.89 2.63 8.67
CA ARG A 46 8.34 2.67 8.46
C ARG A 46 8.80 1.74 7.34
N CYS A 47 7.89 1.03 6.68
CA CYS A 47 8.24 0.21 5.54
C CYS A 47 8.56 1.08 4.31
N GLN A 48 9.30 0.53 3.34
CA GLN A 48 9.67 1.29 2.12
C GLN A 48 8.44 1.81 1.36
N PHE A 49 7.33 1.06 1.40
CA PHE A 49 6.07 1.48 0.80
C PHE A 49 5.46 2.70 1.50
N ALA A 50 5.55 2.79 2.83
CA ALA A 50 5.01 3.90 3.60
C ALA A 50 5.63 5.26 3.24
N GLY A 51 6.93 5.30 2.96
CA GLY A 51 7.59 6.53 2.52
C GLY A 51 6.98 7.11 1.24
N TRP A 52 6.52 6.24 0.34
CA TRP A 52 5.75 6.66 -0.83
C TRP A 52 4.28 6.92 -0.48
N TYR A 53 3.62 6.02 0.25
CA TYR A 53 2.20 6.08 0.58
C TYR A 53 1.81 7.36 1.32
N TYR A 54 2.54 7.73 2.37
CA TYR A 54 2.28 8.98 3.13
C TYR A 54 3.00 10.20 2.55
N GLY A 55 3.85 10.01 1.53
CA GLY A 55 4.54 11.07 0.81
C GLY A 55 3.89 11.38 -0.52
N GLU A 56 4.65 11.19 -1.61
CA GLU A 56 4.20 11.51 -2.97
C GLU A 56 2.90 10.79 -3.37
N GLY A 57 2.67 9.58 -2.87
CA GLY A 57 1.47 8.78 -3.11
C GLY A 57 0.16 9.47 -2.69
N GLN A 58 0.19 10.45 -1.78
CA GLN A 58 -0.98 11.20 -1.35
C GLN A 58 -1.66 12.00 -2.48
N GLN A 59 -0.99 12.20 -3.62
CA GLN A 59 -1.64 12.72 -4.83
C GLN A 59 -2.79 11.82 -5.33
N LEU A 60 -2.79 10.54 -4.95
CA LEU A 60 -3.82 9.55 -5.28
C LEU A 60 -4.86 9.40 -4.14
N ALA A 61 -4.80 10.21 -3.08
CA ALA A 61 -5.67 10.08 -1.92
C ALA A 61 -7.16 10.26 -2.24
N SER A 62 -7.52 10.88 -3.37
CA SER A 62 -8.90 10.96 -3.85
C SER A 62 -9.46 9.64 -4.37
N LEU A 63 -8.62 8.63 -4.58
CA LEU A 63 -9.04 7.31 -5.04
C LEU A 63 -9.38 6.41 -3.84
N ASP A 64 -10.59 5.86 -3.82
CA ASP A 64 -10.99 4.87 -2.80
C ASP A 64 -10.06 3.64 -2.81
N SER A 65 -9.57 3.25 -3.99
CA SER A 65 -8.60 2.16 -4.13
C SER A 65 -7.28 2.46 -3.42
N PHE A 66 -6.86 3.72 -3.33
CA PHE A 66 -5.68 4.15 -2.57
C PHE A 66 -5.92 4.12 -1.07
N GLN A 67 -7.03 4.69 -0.60
CA GLN A 67 -7.35 4.74 0.84
C GLN A 67 -7.59 3.34 1.42
N SER A 68 -8.20 2.44 0.64
CA SER A 68 -8.55 1.09 1.10
C SER A 68 -7.35 0.15 1.35
N ILE A 69 -6.12 0.60 1.06
CA ILE A 69 -4.88 -0.16 1.31
C ILE A 69 -4.46 -0.07 2.79
N GLU A 70 -4.70 1.07 3.44
CA GLU A 70 -4.09 1.40 4.74
C GLU A 70 -4.41 0.38 5.83
N GLU A 71 -5.70 0.09 6.01
CA GLU A 71 -6.13 -0.78 7.09
C GLU A 71 -5.62 -2.24 6.94
N PRO A 72 -5.77 -2.92 5.80
CA PRO A 72 -5.21 -4.25 5.64
C PRO A 72 -3.68 -4.26 5.70
N HIS A 73 -3.00 -3.18 5.27
CA HIS A 73 -1.55 -3.02 5.41
C HIS A 73 -1.12 -2.93 6.89
N ARG A 74 -1.80 -2.11 7.69
CA ARG A 74 -1.59 -1.99 9.14
C ARG A 74 -1.78 -3.32 9.85
N GLN A 75 -2.87 -4.02 9.56
CA GLN A 75 -3.16 -5.34 10.15
C GLN A 75 -2.11 -6.39 9.77
N LEU A 76 -1.64 -6.39 8.52
CA LEU A 76 -0.60 -7.30 8.04
C LEU A 76 0.68 -7.16 8.88
N HIS A 77 1.16 -5.93 9.10
CA HIS A 77 2.34 -5.67 9.91
C HIS A 77 2.15 -6.06 11.37
N ALA A 78 0.96 -5.79 11.95
CA ALA A 78 0.66 -6.18 13.32
C ALA A 78 0.75 -7.71 13.51
N VAL A 79 0.15 -8.49 12.61
CA VAL A 79 0.20 -9.96 12.65
C VAL A 79 1.62 -10.48 12.44
N TYR A 80 2.39 -9.88 11.51
CA TYR A 80 3.78 -10.26 11.31
C TYR A 80 4.63 -10.02 12.57
N GLY A 81 4.42 -8.88 13.25
CA GLY A 81 5.05 -8.56 14.54
C GLY A 81 4.72 -9.58 15.63
N GLU A 82 3.46 -9.99 15.72
CA GLU A 82 3.01 -10.99 16.70
C GLU A 82 3.67 -12.36 16.48
N ILE A 83 3.77 -12.82 15.22
CA ILE A 83 4.48 -14.06 14.86
C ILE A 83 5.93 -13.99 15.34
N TYR A 84 6.63 -12.90 15.02
CA TYR A 84 8.03 -12.73 15.39
C TYR A 84 8.24 -12.72 16.91
N GLN A 85 7.41 -11.98 17.66
CA GLN A 85 7.48 -11.94 19.13
C GLN A 85 7.28 -13.32 19.76
N ARG A 86 6.31 -14.09 19.26
CA ARG A 86 6.02 -15.44 19.80
C ARG A 86 7.17 -16.41 19.55
N ILE A 87 7.74 -16.39 18.35
CA ILE A 87 8.85 -17.29 17.98
C ILE A 87 10.12 -16.93 18.76
N THR A 88 10.43 -15.64 18.89
CA THR A 88 11.62 -15.17 19.63
C THR A 88 11.49 -15.33 21.14
N ALA A 89 10.29 -15.22 21.71
CA ALA A 89 10.03 -15.49 23.12
C ALA A 89 10.18 -16.98 23.47
N ALA A 90 9.73 -17.88 22.59
CA ALA A 90 9.84 -19.34 22.79
C ALA A 90 11.30 -19.85 22.86
N GLY A 91 12.26 -19.13 22.28
CA GLY A 91 13.68 -19.46 22.31
C GLY A 91 14.40 -19.20 23.64
N LYS A 92 13.77 -18.50 24.61
CA LYS A 92 14.41 -18.03 25.87
C LYS A 92 14.14 -18.90 27.11
N GLY A 93 13.68 -20.13 26.95
CA GLY A 93 13.34 -21.02 28.09
C GLY A 93 14.53 -21.36 28.98
N SER A 94 14.31 -21.39 30.31
CA SER A 94 15.34 -21.71 31.30
C SER A 94 15.73 -23.20 31.21
N TRP A 95 16.98 -23.53 31.57
CA TRP A 95 17.47 -24.91 31.59
C TRP A 95 16.61 -25.85 32.46
N LEU A 96 15.97 -25.31 33.51
CA LEU A 96 15.01 -26.02 34.37
C LEU A 96 13.71 -26.38 33.64
N ASP A 97 13.23 -25.52 32.74
CA ASP A 97 11.99 -25.77 32.00
C ASP A 97 12.13 -26.98 31.06
N ARG A 98 13.33 -27.16 30.48
CA ARG A 98 13.68 -28.29 29.59
C ARG A 98 13.59 -29.65 30.26
N MET A 99 13.84 -29.74 31.57
CA MET A 99 13.84 -31.01 32.28
C MET A 99 12.45 -31.51 32.69
N THR A 100 11.43 -30.65 32.67
CA THR A 100 10.09 -31.01 33.20
C THR A 100 9.10 -31.48 32.13
N GLY A 101 9.48 -31.51 30.84
CA GLY A 101 8.57 -31.82 29.72
C GLY A 101 7.47 -30.78 29.47
N LYS A 102 7.26 -29.84 30.41
CA LYS A 102 6.38 -28.67 30.31
C LYS A 102 6.77 -27.77 29.14
N GLN A 103 8.07 -27.72 28.83
CA GLN A 103 8.60 -26.94 27.72
C GLN A 103 8.12 -27.45 26.36
N GLU A 104 7.96 -28.77 26.18
CA GLU A 104 7.53 -29.35 24.91
C GLU A 104 6.06 -29.01 24.61
N ARG A 105 5.17 -29.10 25.61
CA ARG A 105 3.76 -28.68 25.44
C ARG A 105 3.63 -27.19 25.18
N LEU A 106 4.37 -26.36 25.91
CA LEU A 106 4.37 -24.91 25.67
C LEU A 106 4.86 -24.62 24.25
N ARG A 107 5.97 -25.23 23.84
CA ARG A 107 6.51 -25.08 22.49
C ARG A 107 5.49 -25.49 21.43
N GLN A 108 4.82 -26.62 21.61
CA GLN A 108 3.78 -27.09 20.69
C GLN A 108 2.59 -26.12 20.61
N GLN A 109 2.11 -25.60 21.74
CA GLN A 109 1.07 -24.55 21.78
C GLN A 109 1.51 -23.26 21.07
N HIS A 110 2.77 -22.84 21.27
CA HIS A 110 3.33 -21.68 20.60
C HIS A 110 3.45 -21.90 19.08
N GLU A 111 3.83 -23.10 18.64
CA GLU A 111 3.89 -23.47 17.22
C GLU A 111 2.50 -23.47 16.56
N ASP A 112 1.49 -24.04 17.21
CA ASP A 112 0.10 -24.07 16.68
C ASP A 112 -0.48 -22.66 16.55
N GLN A 113 -0.27 -21.79 17.54
CA GLN A 113 -0.70 -20.39 17.48
C GLN A 113 0.03 -19.63 16.36
N ALA A 114 1.34 -19.86 16.19
CA ALA A 114 2.11 -19.22 15.14
C ALA A 114 1.65 -19.67 13.74
N ARG A 115 1.19 -20.92 13.58
CA ARG A 115 0.56 -21.42 12.34
C ARG A 115 -0.75 -20.71 12.02
N ILE A 116 -1.62 -20.51 13.02
CA ILE A 116 -2.89 -19.77 12.85
C ILE A 116 -2.61 -18.31 12.44
N LEU A 117 -1.67 -17.65 13.13
CA LEU A 117 -1.26 -16.29 12.79
C LEU A 117 -0.66 -16.22 11.37
N PHE A 118 0.09 -17.23 10.95
CA PHE A 118 0.63 -17.29 9.60
C PHE A 118 -0.44 -17.43 8.53
N GLN A 119 -1.48 -18.25 8.75
CA GLN A 119 -2.63 -18.31 7.83
C GLN A 119 -3.32 -16.94 7.72
N ARG A 120 -3.50 -16.24 8.86
CA ARG A 120 -4.03 -14.87 8.87
C ARG A 120 -3.13 -13.90 8.10
N LEU A 121 -1.80 -14.00 8.26
CA LEU A 121 -0.84 -13.20 7.52
C LEU A 121 -0.95 -13.42 6.01
N GLN A 122 -1.08 -14.68 5.55
CA GLN A 122 -1.26 -15.00 4.14
C GLN A 122 -2.56 -14.40 3.58
N HIS A 123 -3.64 -14.47 4.34
CA HIS A 123 -4.92 -13.86 3.96
C HIS A 123 -4.84 -12.33 3.88
N LEU A 124 -4.24 -11.68 4.87
CA LEU A 124 -4.04 -10.22 4.83
C LEU A 124 -3.13 -9.82 3.66
N SER A 125 -2.10 -10.61 3.36
CA SER A 125 -1.22 -10.38 2.21
C SER A 125 -1.99 -10.45 0.88
N SER A 126 -2.92 -11.39 0.72
CA SER A 126 -3.72 -11.47 -0.51
C SER A 126 -4.68 -10.28 -0.64
N ILE A 127 -5.25 -9.81 0.48
CA ILE A 127 -6.07 -8.59 0.50
C ILE A 127 -5.25 -7.39 0.05
N VAL A 128 -4.07 -7.15 0.65
CA VAL A 128 -3.22 -6.00 0.30
C VAL A 128 -2.82 -6.04 -1.17
N ILE A 129 -2.38 -7.20 -1.68
CA ILE A 129 -2.04 -7.37 -3.10
C ILE A 129 -3.25 -7.04 -3.99
N GLY A 130 -4.44 -7.53 -3.64
CA GLY A 130 -5.67 -7.22 -4.36
C GLY A 130 -6.02 -5.73 -4.36
N LYS A 131 -5.80 -5.02 -3.24
CA LYS A 131 -5.98 -3.56 -3.19
C LYS A 131 -4.97 -2.81 -4.05
N LEU A 132 -3.71 -3.25 -4.06
CA LEU A 132 -2.68 -2.70 -4.93
C LEU A 132 -2.99 -2.96 -6.43
N ASP A 133 -3.61 -4.10 -6.77
CA ASP A 133 -4.11 -4.37 -8.12
C ASP A 133 -5.27 -3.47 -8.52
N MET A 134 -6.20 -3.17 -7.60
CA MET A 134 -7.28 -2.21 -7.84
C MET A 134 -6.74 -0.81 -8.11
N LEU A 135 -5.83 -0.33 -7.26
CA LEU A 135 -5.19 0.97 -7.46
C LEU A 135 -4.41 1.03 -8.77
N GLU A 136 -3.69 -0.04 -9.14
CA GLU A 136 -3.01 -0.12 -10.43
C GLU A 136 -3.99 0.03 -11.62
N LYS A 137 -5.18 -0.57 -11.54
CA LYS A 137 -6.20 -0.43 -12.59
C LYS A 137 -6.73 1.01 -12.69
N ASP A 138 -6.96 1.67 -11.55
CA ASP A 138 -7.45 3.05 -11.54
C ASP A 138 -6.40 4.03 -12.08
N VAL A 139 -5.14 3.87 -11.66
CA VAL A 139 -4.01 4.66 -12.19
C VAL A 139 -3.85 4.46 -13.70
N ARG A 140 -4.09 3.24 -14.22
CA ARG A 140 -4.09 2.98 -15.67
C ARG A 140 -5.21 3.72 -16.40
N ARG A 141 -6.41 3.77 -15.79
CA ARG A 141 -7.58 4.41 -16.38
C ARG A 141 -7.46 5.93 -16.44
N LEU A 142 -6.96 6.55 -15.37
CA LEU A 142 -6.75 8.00 -15.31
C LEU A 142 -5.82 8.52 -16.41
N THR A 143 -4.88 7.71 -16.88
CA THR A 143 -3.98 8.08 -17.98
C THR A 143 -4.54 7.72 -19.36
N SER A 144 -5.48 6.77 -19.45
CA SER A 144 -6.17 6.48 -20.72
C SER A 144 -7.29 7.47 -21.04
N GLU A 145 -7.82 8.19 -20.04
CA GLU A 145 -8.90 9.17 -20.20
C GLU A 145 -8.40 10.63 -20.04
N ALA A 146 -7.60 11.13 -20.99
CA ALA A 146 -7.47 12.56 -21.35
C ALA A 146 -6.50 12.73 -22.55
N PRO A 147 -6.78 13.65 -23.51
CA PRO A 147 -7.28 14.98 -23.23
C PRO A 147 -8.74 15.17 -23.65
N VAL A 148 -9.61 15.40 -22.67
CA VAL A 148 -10.88 16.10 -22.92
C VAL A 148 -10.52 17.57 -23.08
N GLU A 149 -10.67 18.10 -24.30
CA GLU A 149 -10.60 19.54 -24.57
C GLU A 149 -11.62 20.26 -23.66
N LEU A 150 -11.11 20.97 -22.66
CA LEU A 150 -11.86 22.01 -21.98
C LEU A 150 -12.11 23.11 -23.00
N LYS A 151 -13.32 23.12 -23.57
CA LYS A 151 -13.79 24.23 -24.39
C LYS A 151 -13.60 25.51 -23.58
N GLN A 152 -12.66 26.33 -23.99
CA GLN A 152 -12.58 27.72 -23.56
C GLN A 152 -13.88 28.38 -24.01
N THR A 153 -14.76 28.68 -23.06
CA THR A 153 -15.88 29.58 -23.29
C THR A 153 -15.30 30.98 -23.49
N HIS A 154 -14.95 31.29 -24.73
CA HIS A 154 -14.70 32.66 -25.14
C HIS A 154 -16.05 33.39 -25.12
N VAL A 155 -16.37 34.03 -23.99
CA VAL A 155 -17.38 35.08 -23.94
C VAL A 155 -16.78 36.29 -24.65
N GLU A 156 -17.01 36.34 -25.96
CA GLU A 156 -16.69 37.52 -26.76
C GLU A 156 -17.68 38.62 -26.37
N ARG A 157 -17.15 39.64 -25.70
CA ARG A 157 -17.84 40.90 -25.41
C ARG A 157 -18.26 41.53 -26.73
N ARG A 158 -19.56 41.57 -27.00
CA ARG A 158 -20.16 42.52 -27.95
C ARG A 158 -19.84 43.94 -27.50
N GLY A 159 -18.92 44.61 -28.20
CA GLY A 159 -18.63 46.02 -28.07
C GLY A 159 -18.58 46.67 -29.45
N SER A 160 -19.54 47.57 -29.69
CA SER A 160 -19.47 48.68 -30.64
C SER A 160 -19.57 48.35 -32.14
N ILE A 161 -20.81 48.33 -32.65
CA ILE A 161 -21.10 48.58 -34.06
C ILE A 161 -21.21 50.10 -34.21
N GLY A 162 -20.19 50.74 -34.78
CA GLY A 162 -20.31 52.10 -35.30
C GLY A 162 -21.13 52.06 -36.58
N LEU A 163 -22.30 52.68 -36.57
CA LEU A 163 -23.11 52.91 -37.75
C LEU A 163 -22.92 54.36 -38.18
N GLU A 164 -22.02 54.59 -39.13
CA GLU A 164 -21.91 55.85 -39.85
C GLU A 164 -23.07 55.91 -40.86
N ILE A 165 -24.05 56.78 -40.58
CA ILE A 165 -25.09 57.15 -41.54
C ILE A 165 -24.62 58.40 -42.30
N ASN A 166 -24.22 58.21 -43.55
CA ASN A 166 -24.00 59.32 -44.48
C ASN A 166 -25.34 59.94 -44.84
N GLY A 167 -25.57 61.18 -44.39
CA GLY A 167 -26.67 62.02 -44.87
C GLY A 167 -26.27 62.65 -46.21
N GLU A 168 -27.04 62.37 -47.27
CA GLU A 168 -27.05 63.18 -48.48
C GLU A 168 -27.89 64.46 -48.22
N PRO A 169 -27.45 65.63 -48.75
CA PRO A 169 -28.19 66.87 -48.61
C PRO A 169 -29.31 66.98 -49.65
N VAL A 170 -30.45 67.54 -49.24
CA VAL A 170 -31.55 67.95 -50.13
C VAL A 170 -31.52 69.47 -50.22
N GLU A 171 -31.21 69.99 -51.40
CA GLU A 171 -31.67 71.29 -51.93
C GLU A 171 -32.07 71.10 -53.40
#